data_AF-A0A3C0A4E3-F1
#
_entry.id   AF-A0A3C0A4E3-F1
#
_cell.length_a   1.000
_cell.length_b   1.000
_cell.length_c   1.000
_cell.angle_alpha   90.00
_cell.angle_beta   90.00
_cell.angle_gamma   90.00
#
_symmetry.space_group_name_H-M   'P 1'
#
loop_
_entity.id
_entity.type
_entity.pdbx_description
1 polymer ?
#
loop_
_entity_poly.entity_id
_entity_poly.type
_entity_poly.pdbx_seq_one_letter_code
_entity_poly.pdbx_strand_id
1 'polypeptide(L)'
;LVALEKATTFAQAKAIFETQEKTISTIPFYIESSDYFLRWDKGYSFKILSTIASLAPNNIKALKAYAFILEQRAEYKKVVSIYTRILALRPDSSQGYRDLALAHQAAGDYELAFTLLYQIVYNTIPNVDCSAIQELAYNELRHLLAFHKSKVPFEKLPNELLSLNYKKDIRMVFQWTQPDVDFDIQFVSPERKFFNWTHTGFESKTLLQDEVSQGYAIKEHIIDDAQPGTWVVNMEFLSNERPKNPTYLKYTVFQDYGLPTQTKKTKIIAMKDLQNKVTIDLFVN
;
A
#
# COMPACT_ATOMS: atom_id res chain seq x y z
N LEU A 1 20.76 11.85 -1.22
CA LEU A 1 21.11 11.58 0.20
C LEU A 1 22.56 11.85 0.58
N VAL A 2 23.58 11.38 -0.15
CA VAL A 2 25.02 11.47 0.26
C VAL A 2 25.48 12.85 0.75
N ALA A 3 25.01 13.94 0.15
CA ALA A 3 25.35 15.28 0.62
C ALA A 3 24.63 15.67 1.92
N LEU A 4 23.37 15.25 2.11
CA LEU A 4 22.60 15.53 3.34
C LEU A 4 23.26 14.86 4.54
N GLU A 5 23.77 13.63 4.39
CA GLU A 5 24.47 12.89 5.45
C GLU A 5 25.76 13.57 5.96
N LYS A 6 26.27 14.59 5.25
CA LYS A 6 27.41 15.39 5.73
C LYS A 6 27.00 16.49 6.71
N ALA A 7 25.71 16.80 6.83
CA ALA A 7 25.24 17.84 7.72
C ALA A 7 25.25 17.38 9.18
N THR A 8 25.82 18.20 10.07
CA THR A 8 25.84 17.94 11.51
C THR A 8 24.79 18.75 12.28
N THR A 9 24.07 19.64 11.59
CA THR A 9 23.01 20.48 12.17
C THR A 9 21.81 20.58 11.23
N PHE A 10 20.63 20.86 11.80
CA PHE A 10 19.41 21.11 11.02
C PHE A 10 19.58 22.24 10.00
N ALA A 11 20.23 23.35 10.39
CA ALA A 11 20.43 24.50 9.50
C ALA A 11 21.30 24.16 8.28
N GLN A 12 22.38 23.39 8.49
CA GLN A 12 23.22 22.91 7.39
C GLN A 12 22.45 21.93 6.48
N ALA A 13 21.73 20.97 7.07
CA ALA A 13 20.93 20.03 6.31
C ALA A 13 19.89 20.75 5.44
N LYS A 14 19.19 21.73 6.03
CA LYS A 14 18.19 22.57 5.35
C LYS A 14 18.80 23.33 4.18
N ALA A 15 19.95 23.99 4.37
CA ALA A 15 20.64 24.71 3.29
C ALA A 15 21.08 23.79 2.14
N ILE A 16 21.54 22.57 2.45
CA ILE A 16 21.89 21.56 1.44
C ILE A 16 20.64 21.14 0.66
N PHE A 17 19.54 20.82 1.34
CA PHE A 17 18.27 20.45 0.72
C PHE A 17 17.75 21.56 -0.21
N GLU A 18 17.67 22.80 0.28
CA GLU A 18 17.18 23.96 -0.49
C GLU A 18 18.05 24.27 -1.72
N THR A 19 19.34 23.90 -1.67
CA THR A 19 20.22 24.00 -2.85
C THR A 19 19.93 22.89 -3.85
N GLN A 20 19.73 21.65 -3.38
CA GLN A 20 19.43 20.50 -4.23
C GLN A 20 18.05 20.58 -4.89
N GLU A 21 17.04 21.07 -4.17
CA GLU A 21 15.65 21.18 -4.66
C GLU A 21 15.53 22.09 -5.88
N LYS A 22 16.46 23.04 -6.06
CA LYS A 22 16.52 23.92 -7.24
C LYS A 22 16.78 23.18 -8.55
N THR A 23 17.45 22.03 -8.49
CA THR A 23 17.85 21.25 -9.68
C THR A 23 17.24 19.86 -9.71
N ILE A 24 16.86 19.30 -8.55
CA ILE A 24 16.29 17.97 -8.41
C ILE A 24 14.82 18.07 -8.03
N SER A 25 13.95 17.60 -8.93
CA SER A 25 12.49 17.59 -8.76
C SER A 25 11.90 16.21 -9.07
N THR A 26 12.41 15.19 -8.38
CA THR A 26 11.95 13.79 -8.53
C THR A 26 11.20 13.33 -7.29
N ILE A 27 10.24 12.41 -7.46
CA ILE A 27 9.48 11.86 -6.32
C ILE A 27 10.40 11.18 -5.28
N PRO A 28 11.38 10.35 -5.68
CA PRO A 28 12.32 9.75 -4.73
C PRO A 28 13.11 10.79 -3.93
N PHE A 29 13.54 11.89 -4.56
CA PHE A 29 14.28 12.94 -3.86
C PHE A 29 13.48 13.53 -2.70
N TYR A 30 12.18 13.80 -2.89
CA TYR A 30 11.33 14.34 -1.82
C TYR A 30 11.02 13.30 -0.74
N ILE A 31 10.81 12.04 -1.10
CA ILE A 31 10.58 10.94 -0.13
C ILE A 31 11.84 10.74 0.72
N GLU A 32 13.00 10.55 0.08
CA GLU A 32 14.29 10.33 0.74
C GLU A 32 14.72 11.52 1.60
N SER A 33 14.57 12.75 1.08
CA SER A 33 14.88 13.96 1.86
C SER A 33 13.94 14.08 3.05
N SER A 34 12.63 13.88 2.85
CA SER A 34 11.67 13.88 3.95
C SER A 34 12.05 12.88 5.04
N ASP A 35 12.41 11.65 4.66
CA ASP A 35 12.85 10.62 5.59
C ASP A 35 14.11 11.05 6.36
N TYR A 36 15.12 11.56 5.66
CA TYR A 36 16.31 12.13 6.29
C TYR A 36 15.97 13.17 7.36
N PHE A 37 15.05 14.10 7.07
CA PHE A 37 14.67 15.17 7.99
C PHE A 37 13.84 14.71 9.20
N LEU A 38 13.33 13.47 9.24
CA LEU A 38 12.65 12.95 10.43
C LEU A 38 13.55 12.96 11.66
N ARG A 39 14.88 12.78 11.48
CA ARG A 39 15.85 12.82 12.59
C ARG A 39 16.01 14.21 13.20
N TRP A 40 15.61 15.26 12.48
CA TRP A 40 15.82 16.65 12.89
C TRP A 40 14.50 17.33 13.28
N ASP A 41 13.50 17.31 12.41
CA ASP A 41 12.24 17.99 12.62
C ASP A 41 11.10 17.31 11.83
N LYS A 42 10.13 16.77 12.57
CA LYS A 42 8.97 16.07 11.99
C LYS A 42 8.11 17.00 11.13
N GLY A 43 7.95 18.27 11.51
CA GLY A 43 7.15 19.24 10.77
C GLY A 43 7.76 19.58 9.41
N TYR A 44 9.06 19.85 9.38
CA TYR A 44 9.82 20.14 8.17
C TYR A 44 9.93 18.91 7.26
N SER A 45 10.13 17.72 7.84
CA SER A 45 10.02 16.45 7.10
C SER A 45 8.70 16.34 6.35
N PHE A 46 7.56 16.64 6.99
CA PHE A 46 6.27 16.64 6.31
C PHE A 46 6.10 17.75 5.29
N LYS A 47 6.67 18.94 5.55
CA LYS A 47 6.67 20.02 4.57
C LYS A 47 7.34 19.57 3.27
N ILE A 48 8.52 18.95 3.35
CA ILE A 48 9.23 18.39 2.19
C ILE A 48 8.37 17.34 1.48
N LEU A 49 7.78 16.41 2.23
CA LEU A 49 6.96 15.34 1.63
C LEU A 49 5.73 15.90 0.90
N SER A 50 5.10 16.93 1.46
CA SER A 50 3.91 17.56 0.88
C SER A 50 4.18 18.24 -0.47
N THR A 51 5.44 18.57 -0.78
CA THR A 51 5.82 19.11 -2.09
C THR A 51 5.43 18.17 -3.25
N ILE A 52 5.33 16.85 -3.01
CA ILE A 52 4.88 15.88 -4.02
C ILE A 52 3.48 16.21 -4.53
N ALA A 53 2.54 16.58 -3.63
CA ALA A 53 1.18 16.92 -4.02
C ALA A 53 1.11 18.20 -4.87
N SER A 54 2.00 19.16 -4.63
CA SER A 54 2.10 20.38 -5.44
C SER A 54 2.81 20.16 -6.78
N LEU A 55 3.84 19.33 -6.80
CA LEU A 55 4.62 19.02 -8.00
C LEU A 55 3.84 18.14 -8.99
N ALA A 56 3.00 17.24 -8.47
CA ALA A 56 2.34 16.22 -9.26
C ALA A 56 0.85 16.04 -8.89
N PRO A 57 0.03 17.12 -8.90
CA PRO A 57 -1.34 17.12 -8.35
C PRO A 57 -2.34 16.23 -9.10
N ASN A 58 -1.98 15.83 -10.33
CA ASN A 58 -2.79 14.96 -11.20
C ASN A 58 -2.09 13.63 -11.51
N ASN A 59 -0.93 13.37 -10.91
CA ASN A 59 -0.17 12.16 -11.17
C ASN A 59 -0.51 11.10 -10.12
N ILE A 60 -1.43 10.19 -10.45
CA ILE A 60 -1.90 9.14 -9.55
C ILE A 60 -0.75 8.30 -9.00
N LYS A 61 0.25 7.96 -9.81
CA LYS A 61 1.43 7.18 -9.39
C LYS A 61 2.20 7.89 -8.26
N ALA A 62 2.47 9.18 -8.44
CA ALA A 62 3.16 10.01 -7.43
C ALA A 62 2.31 10.21 -6.17
N LEU A 63 1.01 10.43 -6.33
CA LEU A 63 0.07 10.58 -5.21
C LEU A 63 -0.06 9.28 -4.40
N LYS A 64 -0.12 8.11 -5.06
CA LYS A 64 -0.12 6.80 -4.37
C LYS A 64 1.18 6.58 -3.59
N ALA A 65 2.34 6.90 -4.19
CA ALA A 65 3.61 6.83 -3.46
C ALA A 65 3.62 7.75 -2.24
N TYR A 66 3.09 8.98 -2.37
CA TYR A 66 2.95 9.89 -1.24
C TYR A 66 2.01 9.34 -0.15
N ALA A 67 0.84 8.80 -0.53
CA ALA A 67 -0.10 8.18 0.39
C ALA A 67 0.54 7.01 1.17
N PHE A 68 1.30 6.14 0.48
CA PHE A 68 2.00 5.02 1.11
C PHE A 68 2.95 5.47 2.23
N ILE A 69 3.71 6.55 2.01
CA ILE A 69 4.60 7.12 3.05
C ILE A 69 3.81 7.75 4.19
N LEU A 70 2.69 8.43 3.89
CA LEU A 70 1.81 9.00 4.93
C LEU A 70 1.16 7.90 5.79
N GLU A 71 0.73 6.80 5.20
CA GLU A 71 0.20 5.62 5.92
C GLU A 71 1.24 5.02 6.86
N GLN A 72 2.49 4.85 6.39
CA GLN A 72 3.60 4.36 7.21
C GLN A 72 3.88 5.28 8.41
N ARG A 73 3.64 6.59 8.26
CA ARG A 73 3.80 7.61 9.30
C ARG A 73 2.53 7.84 10.14
N ALA A 74 1.49 7.05 9.93
CA ALA A 74 0.19 7.14 10.62
C ALA A 74 -0.53 8.50 10.48
N GLU A 75 -0.31 9.22 9.37
CA GLU A 75 -0.91 10.54 9.11
C GLU A 75 -2.29 10.41 8.44
N TYR A 76 -3.20 9.64 9.05
CA TYR A 76 -4.40 9.12 8.38
C TYR A 76 -5.35 10.18 7.83
N LYS A 77 -5.50 11.34 8.50
CA LYS A 77 -6.31 12.45 7.96
C LYS A 77 -5.77 12.98 6.63
N LYS A 78 -4.43 13.04 6.48
CA LYS A 78 -3.80 13.44 5.21
C LYS A 78 -3.96 12.35 4.16
N VAL A 79 -3.84 11.07 4.56
CA VAL A 79 -4.07 9.92 3.68
C VAL A 79 -5.48 9.97 3.06
N VAL A 80 -6.52 10.24 3.88
CA VAL A 80 -7.89 10.45 3.38
C VAL A 80 -7.90 11.51 2.28
N SER A 81 -7.34 12.71 2.52
CA SER A 81 -7.31 13.78 1.51
C SER A 81 -6.61 13.37 0.21
N ILE A 82 -5.50 12.62 0.28
CA ILE A 82 -4.77 12.15 -0.89
C ILE A 82 -5.56 11.08 -1.66
N TYR A 83 -6.17 10.11 -0.98
CA TYR A 83 -7.00 9.11 -1.65
C TYR A 83 -8.30 9.68 -2.20
N THR A 84 -8.91 10.68 -1.55
CA THR A 84 -10.01 11.46 -2.14
C THR A 84 -9.57 12.12 -3.45
N ARG A 85 -8.36 12.70 -3.51
CA ARG A 85 -7.82 13.27 -4.75
C ARG A 85 -7.60 12.21 -5.82
N ILE A 86 -7.02 11.07 -5.47
CA ILE A 86 -6.79 9.96 -6.41
C ILE A 86 -8.13 9.47 -6.99
N LEU A 87 -9.13 9.27 -6.14
CA LEU A 87 -10.45 8.84 -6.56
C LEU A 87 -11.14 9.89 -7.46
N ALA A 88 -10.99 11.18 -7.16
CA ALA A 88 -11.49 12.25 -8.03
C ALA A 88 -10.81 12.28 -9.41
N LEU A 89 -9.55 11.85 -9.52
CA LEU A 89 -8.84 11.72 -10.80
C LEU A 89 -9.22 10.45 -11.56
N ARG A 90 -9.66 9.41 -10.84
CA ARG A 90 -9.98 8.10 -11.40
C ARG A 90 -11.21 7.49 -10.68
N PRO A 91 -12.42 8.03 -10.93
CA PRO A 91 -13.64 7.62 -10.23
C PRO A 91 -14.13 6.22 -10.61
N ASP A 92 -13.57 5.64 -11.67
CA ASP A 92 -13.78 4.28 -12.16
C ASP A 92 -12.85 3.24 -11.51
N SER A 93 -11.93 3.66 -10.63
CA SER A 93 -10.97 2.76 -9.96
C SER A 93 -11.60 2.05 -8.78
N SER A 94 -11.77 0.72 -8.88
CA SER A 94 -12.24 -0.11 -7.77
C SER A 94 -11.31 -0.02 -6.54
N GLN A 95 -9.99 -0.05 -6.76
CA GLN A 95 -9.01 0.14 -5.69
C GLN A 95 -9.10 1.54 -5.05
N GLY A 96 -9.45 2.59 -5.80
CA GLY A 96 -9.58 3.94 -5.26
C GLY A 96 -10.61 4.02 -4.11
N TYR A 97 -11.75 3.35 -4.26
CA TYR A 97 -12.76 3.27 -3.19
C TYR A 97 -12.26 2.44 -2.00
N ARG A 98 -11.58 1.32 -2.27
CA ARG A 98 -11.00 0.47 -1.23
C ARG A 98 -9.94 1.21 -0.40
N ASP A 99 -9.03 1.91 -1.07
CA ASP A 99 -7.95 2.67 -0.43
C ASP A 99 -8.52 3.82 0.42
N LEU A 100 -9.58 4.49 -0.08
CA LEU A 100 -10.30 5.49 0.69
C LEU A 100 -10.99 4.88 1.92
N ALA A 101 -11.63 3.71 1.78
CA ALA A 101 -12.29 3.02 2.89
C ALA A 101 -11.31 2.70 4.03
N LEU A 102 -10.14 2.13 3.70
CA LEU A 102 -9.12 1.83 4.70
C LEU A 102 -8.51 3.08 5.33
N ALA A 103 -8.40 4.18 4.57
CA ALA A 103 -7.95 5.45 5.12
C ALA A 103 -8.95 6.03 6.12
N HIS A 104 -10.25 5.94 5.84
CA HIS A 104 -11.30 6.32 6.80
C HIS A 104 -11.27 5.44 8.05
N GLN A 105 -11.13 4.12 7.90
CA GLN A 105 -10.99 3.20 9.04
C GLN A 105 -9.81 3.59 9.93
N ALA A 106 -8.64 3.86 9.31
CA ALA A 106 -7.45 4.27 10.06
C ALA A 106 -7.60 5.66 10.70
N ALA A 107 -8.35 6.56 10.08
CA ALA A 107 -8.69 7.87 10.63
C ALA A 107 -9.77 7.83 11.73
N GLY A 108 -10.39 6.67 11.98
CA GLY A 108 -11.44 6.46 12.98
C GLY A 108 -12.86 6.71 12.48
N ASP A 109 -13.03 6.92 11.18
CA ASP A 109 -14.33 7.07 10.50
C ASP A 109 -14.83 5.71 10.01
N TYR A 110 -15.32 4.92 10.97
CA TYR A 110 -15.69 3.52 10.73
C TYR A 110 -16.96 3.37 9.90
N GLU A 111 -17.92 4.30 10.01
CA GLU A 111 -19.17 4.24 9.24
C GLU A 111 -18.93 4.42 7.74
N LEU A 112 -18.08 5.38 7.36
CA LEU A 112 -17.74 5.57 5.95
C LEU A 112 -16.86 4.44 5.43
N ALA A 113 -15.90 3.96 6.23
CA ALA A 113 -15.12 2.77 5.87
C ALA A 113 -16.02 1.56 5.61
N PHE A 114 -16.98 1.31 6.50
CA PHE A 114 -17.97 0.25 6.36
C PHE A 114 -18.79 0.40 5.09
N THR A 115 -19.32 1.60 4.84
CA THR A 115 -20.16 1.88 3.66
C THR A 115 -19.42 1.56 2.37
N LEU A 116 -18.18 2.04 2.23
CA LEU A 116 -17.36 1.79 1.04
C LEU A 116 -17.01 0.31 0.89
N LEU A 117 -16.54 -0.36 1.94
CA LEU A 117 -16.23 -1.80 1.89
C LEU A 117 -17.47 -2.64 1.56
N TYR A 118 -18.63 -2.31 2.13
CA TYR A 118 -19.90 -2.95 1.82
C TYR A 118 -20.25 -2.81 0.33
N GLN A 119 -20.15 -1.60 -0.22
CA GLN A 119 -20.46 -1.36 -1.63
C GLN A 119 -19.50 -2.11 -2.57
N ILE A 120 -18.23 -2.27 -2.19
CA ILE A 120 -17.26 -3.08 -2.96
C ILE A 120 -17.64 -4.56 -2.89
N VAL A 121 -17.86 -5.10 -1.68
CA VAL A 121 -18.22 -6.51 -1.46
C VAL A 121 -19.46 -6.89 -2.26
N TYR A 122 -20.48 -6.03 -2.30
CA TYR A 122 -21.73 -6.29 -3.02
C TYR A 122 -21.76 -5.73 -4.45
N ASN A 123 -20.63 -5.20 -4.95
CA ASN A 123 -20.48 -4.60 -6.28
C ASN A 123 -21.57 -3.58 -6.63
N THR A 124 -21.89 -2.67 -5.70
CA THR A 124 -22.96 -1.67 -5.86
C THR A 124 -22.45 -0.26 -6.13
N ILE A 125 -21.16 -0.08 -6.38
CA ILE A 125 -20.60 1.23 -6.74
C ILE A 125 -21.00 1.54 -8.19
N PRO A 126 -21.66 2.69 -8.46
CA PRO A 126 -22.11 3.00 -9.82
C PRO A 126 -20.96 3.09 -10.83
N ASN A 127 -21.08 2.36 -11.94
CA ASN A 127 -20.11 2.34 -13.05
C ASN A 127 -18.70 1.86 -12.68
N VAL A 128 -18.55 1.07 -11.61
CA VAL A 128 -17.27 0.51 -11.18
C VAL A 128 -17.45 -0.98 -11.01
N ASP A 129 -16.67 -1.77 -11.74
CA ASP A 129 -16.61 -3.20 -11.49
C ASP A 129 -15.62 -3.49 -10.36
N CYS A 130 -16.15 -4.03 -9.25
CA CYS A 130 -15.35 -4.41 -8.10
C CYS A 130 -14.98 -5.90 -8.08
N SER A 131 -15.43 -6.69 -9.07
CA SER A 131 -15.33 -8.16 -9.06
C SER A 131 -13.93 -8.67 -8.73
N ALA A 132 -12.90 -8.03 -9.30
CA ALA A 132 -11.50 -8.43 -9.09
C ALA A 132 -10.99 -8.22 -7.65
N ILE A 133 -11.63 -7.38 -6.84
CA ILE A 133 -11.21 -7.04 -5.48
C ILE A 133 -12.25 -7.39 -4.40
N GLN A 134 -13.37 -8.04 -4.76
CA GLN A 134 -14.45 -8.36 -3.84
C GLN A 134 -13.98 -9.23 -2.66
N GLU A 135 -13.21 -10.29 -2.93
CA GLU A 135 -12.71 -11.19 -1.88
C GLU A 135 -11.78 -10.48 -0.90
N LEU A 136 -10.87 -9.65 -1.43
CA LEU A 136 -9.97 -8.81 -0.63
C LEU A 136 -10.77 -7.85 0.25
N ALA A 137 -11.77 -7.16 -0.31
CA ALA A 137 -12.63 -6.24 0.43
C ALA A 137 -13.52 -6.96 1.44
N TYR A 138 -13.93 -8.21 1.16
CA TYR A 138 -14.67 -9.05 2.08
C TYR A 138 -13.83 -9.35 3.33
N ASN A 139 -12.57 -9.72 3.13
CA ASN A 139 -11.62 -9.92 4.23
C ASN A 139 -11.42 -8.64 5.06
N GLU A 140 -11.36 -7.48 4.40
CA GLU A 140 -11.21 -6.18 5.06
C GLU A 140 -12.48 -5.73 5.80
N LEU A 141 -13.67 -6.03 5.27
CA LEU A 141 -14.95 -5.79 5.94
C LEU A 141 -15.06 -6.65 7.20
N ARG A 142 -14.69 -7.93 7.13
CA ARG A 142 -14.67 -8.81 8.30
C ARG A 142 -13.67 -8.35 9.35
N HIS A 143 -12.52 -7.84 8.93
CA HIS A 143 -11.55 -7.22 9.84
C HIS A 143 -12.14 -5.98 10.53
N LEU A 144 -12.76 -5.07 9.79
CA LEU A 144 -13.45 -3.91 10.37
C LEU A 144 -14.49 -4.34 11.43
N LEU A 145 -15.30 -5.36 11.12
CA LEU A 145 -16.28 -5.89 12.06
C LEU A 145 -15.62 -6.52 13.29
N ALA A 146 -14.55 -7.30 13.14
CA ALA A 146 -13.88 -7.95 14.27
C ALA A 146 -13.41 -6.94 15.34
N PHE A 147 -12.95 -5.75 14.94
CA PHE A 147 -12.42 -4.74 15.87
C PHE A 147 -13.39 -3.59 16.18
N HIS A 148 -14.36 -3.32 15.31
CA HIS A 148 -15.17 -2.09 15.35
C HIS A 148 -16.66 -2.31 15.06
N LYS A 149 -17.17 -3.55 15.18
CA LYS A 149 -18.60 -3.88 14.97
C LYS A 149 -19.57 -2.91 15.63
N SER A 150 -19.36 -2.52 16.88
CA SER A 150 -20.27 -1.61 17.61
C SER A 150 -20.33 -0.18 17.07
N LYS A 151 -19.50 0.18 16.09
CA LYS A 151 -19.39 1.53 15.50
C LYS A 151 -19.90 1.59 14.05
N VAL A 152 -20.54 0.54 13.55
CA VAL A 152 -20.99 0.43 12.15
C VAL A 152 -22.38 -0.21 12.09
N PRO A 153 -23.18 0.03 11.03
CA PRO A 153 -24.53 -0.54 10.91
C PRO A 153 -24.50 -2.02 10.47
N PHE A 154 -24.08 -2.91 11.39
CA PHE A 154 -23.86 -4.32 11.11
C PHE A 154 -25.13 -5.20 11.12
N GLU A 155 -26.25 -4.67 11.60
CA GLU A 155 -27.46 -5.45 11.95
C GLU A 155 -28.11 -6.13 10.74
N LYS A 156 -27.92 -5.55 9.55
CA LYS A 156 -28.48 -6.07 8.29
C LYS A 156 -27.55 -7.05 7.57
N LEU A 157 -26.36 -7.31 8.11
CA LEU A 157 -25.38 -8.19 7.46
C LEU A 157 -25.77 -9.66 7.63
N PRO A 158 -25.48 -10.51 6.63
CA PRO A 158 -25.55 -11.95 6.79
C PRO A 158 -24.74 -12.46 8.00
N ASN A 159 -25.26 -13.48 8.69
CA ASN A 159 -24.62 -14.06 9.88
C ASN A 159 -23.19 -14.55 9.62
N GLU A 160 -22.87 -14.96 8.40
CA GLU A 160 -21.53 -15.41 8.00
C GLU A 160 -20.46 -14.33 8.24
N LEU A 161 -20.74 -13.08 7.84
CA LEU A 161 -19.86 -11.93 8.07
C LEU A 161 -19.65 -11.64 9.56
N LEU A 162 -20.64 -11.98 10.38
CA LEU A 162 -20.66 -11.73 11.83
C LEU A 162 -20.02 -12.85 12.66
N SER A 163 -19.58 -13.94 12.02
CA SER A 163 -18.98 -15.07 12.73
C SER A 163 -17.66 -14.70 13.42
N LEU A 164 -17.53 -15.10 14.69
CA LEU A 164 -16.37 -14.83 15.55
C LEU A 164 -15.15 -15.71 15.25
N ASN A 165 -15.30 -16.71 14.38
CA ASN A 165 -14.20 -17.61 13.99
C ASN A 165 -13.34 -17.07 12.84
N TYR A 166 -13.52 -15.80 12.45
CA TYR A 166 -12.69 -15.20 11.42
C TYR A 166 -11.25 -15.05 11.89
N LYS A 167 -10.36 -15.87 11.35
CA LYS A 167 -8.92 -15.66 11.48
C LYS A 167 -8.22 -16.11 10.21
N LYS A 168 -7.06 -15.52 9.93
CA LYS A 168 -6.06 -16.00 8.98
C LYS A 168 -4.71 -15.99 9.67
N ASP A 169 -3.92 -17.06 9.58
CA ASP A 169 -2.63 -17.14 10.28
C ASP A 169 -1.65 -16.13 9.71
N ILE A 170 -1.49 -16.07 8.38
CA ILE A 170 -0.76 -15.01 7.68
C ILE A 170 -1.62 -14.43 6.56
N ARG A 171 -1.68 -13.10 6.48
CA ARG A 171 -2.23 -12.36 5.34
C ARG A 171 -1.17 -11.40 4.82
N MET A 172 -0.92 -11.45 3.52
CA MET A 172 -0.02 -10.55 2.82
C MET A 172 -0.80 -9.75 1.78
N VAL A 173 -0.57 -8.43 1.74
CA VAL A 173 -1.16 -7.54 0.74
C VAL A 173 -0.06 -6.77 0.04
N PHE A 174 0.00 -6.93 -1.27
CA PHE A 174 0.91 -6.23 -2.17
C PHE A 174 0.13 -5.17 -2.93
N GLN A 175 0.59 -3.93 -2.91
CA GLN A 175 0.01 -2.82 -3.68
C GLN A 175 1.13 -2.09 -4.39
N TRP A 176 0.95 -1.78 -5.67
CA TRP A 176 1.94 -1.02 -6.41
C TRP A 176 1.32 0.20 -7.09
N THR A 177 2.17 1.17 -7.40
CA THR A 177 1.70 2.50 -7.85
C THR A 177 1.31 2.54 -9.32
N GLN A 178 1.72 1.57 -10.13
CA GLN A 178 1.51 1.53 -11.58
C GLN A 178 1.13 0.10 -12.02
N PRO A 179 -0.09 -0.16 -12.52
CA PRO A 179 -0.54 -1.53 -12.82
C PRO A 179 0.31 -2.28 -13.86
N ASP A 180 0.76 -1.61 -14.92
CA ASP A 180 1.47 -2.19 -16.06
C ASP A 180 2.98 -2.30 -15.81
N VAL A 181 3.37 -3.12 -14.84
CA VAL A 181 4.78 -3.35 -14.51
C VAL A 181 5.08 -4.84 -14.36
N ASP A 182 6.20 -5.27 -14.92
CA ASP A 182 6.63 -6.66 -14.86
C ASP A 182 7.50 -6.94 -13.62
N PHE A 183 7.16 -7.98 -12.85
CA PHE A 183 7.91 -8.46 -11.70
C PHE A 183 7.62 -9.93 -11.36
N ASP A 184 8.52 -10.53 -10.60
CA ASP A 184 8.33 -11.83 -9.96
C ASP A 184 8.40 -11.72 -8.45
N ILE A 185 7.52 -12.45 -7.75
CA ILE A 185 7.58 -12.63 -6.30
C ILE A 185 7.68 -14.12 -5.98
N GLN A 186 8.63 -14.48 -5.12
CA GLN A 186 8.76 -15.84 -4.61
C GLN A 186 8.54 -15.86 -3.10
N PHE A 187 7.66 -16.75 -2.67
CA PHE A 187 7.39 -17.06 -1.27
C PHE A 187 8.10 -18.36 -0.91
N VAL A 188 8.89 -18.38 0.16
CA VAL A 188 9.58 -19.57 0.66
C VAL A 188 9.11 -19.86 2.08
N SER A 189 8.61 -21.07 2.28
CA SER A 189 8.16 -21.59 3.58
C SER A 189 9.34 -22.05 4.46
N PRO A 190 9.12 -22.26 5.77
CA PRO A 190 10.12 -22.82 6.68
C PRO A 190 10.68 -24.18 6.23
N GLU A 191 9.86 -24.99 5.56
CA GLU A 191 10.24 -26.29 4.99
C GLU A 191 11.01 -26.18 3.66
N ARG A 192 11.34 -24.97 3.22
CA ARG A 192 12.00 -24.67 1.94
C ARG A 192 11.19 -25.00 0.68
N LYS A 193 9.88 -25.27 0.82
CA LYS A 193 8.95 -25.25 -0.32
C LYS A 193 8.74 -23.81 -0.75
N PHE A 194 8.60 -23.57 -2.05
CA PHE A 194 8.36 -22.23 -2.59
C PHE A 194 7.22 -22.21 -3.60
N PHE A 195 6.61 -21.02 -3.72
CA PHE A 195 5.63 -20.69 -4.75
C PHE A 195 6.06 -19.38 -5.40
N ASN A 196 5.92 -19.30 -6.72
CA ASN A 196 6.22 -18.09 -7.49
C ASN A 196 4.92 -17.46 -7.97
N TRP A 197 4.82 -16.15 -7.84
CA TRP A 197 3.83 -15.32 -8.49
C TRP A 197 4.54 -14.46 -9.53
N THR A 198 4.29 -14.79 -10.79
CA THR A 198 4.73 -14.03 -11.96
C THR A 198 3.66 -13.03 -12.38
N HIS A 199 4.09 -11.80 -12.65
CA HIS A 199 3.26 -10.71 -13.14
C HIS A 199 4.02 -10.07 -14.31
N THR A 200 3.72 -10.52 -15.53
CA THR A 200 4.41 -10.05 -16.74
C THR A 200 3.47 -9.85 -17.91
N GLY A 201 3.84 -8.95 -18.83
CA GLY A 201 3.11 -8.73 -20.08
C GLY A 201 2.91 -9.99 -20.93
N PHE A 202 3.78 -10.98 -20.79
CA PHE A 202 3.71 -12.25 -21.53
C PHE A 202 2.77 -13.25 -20.87
N GLU A 203 2.97 -13.55 -19.59
CA GLU A 203 2.22 -14.60 -18.88
C GLU A 203 0.90 -14.10 -18.27
N SER A 204 0.81 -12.81 -17.96
CA SER A 204 -0.29 -12.21 -17.21
C SER A 204 -1.08 -11.17 -18.02
N LYS A 205 -1.04 -11.25 -19.36
CA LYS A 205 -1.63 -10.24 -20.25
C LYS A 205 -3.09 -9.89 -19.93
N THR A 206 -3.96 -10.89 -19.74
CA THR A 206 -5.38 -10.65 -19.44
C THR A 206 -5.57 -10.00 -18.07
N LEU A 207 -4.80 -10.43 -17.06
CA LEU A 207 -4.81 -9.82 -15.73
C LEU A 207 -4.37 -8.35 -15.79
N LEU A 208 -3.27 -8.05 -16.49
CA LEU A 208 -2.78 -6.69 -16.66
C LEU A 208 -3.79 -5.77 -17.37
N GLN A 209 -4.48 -6.29 -18.38
CA GLN A 209 -5.56 -5.55 -19.05
C GLN A 209 -6.71 -5.26 -18.08
N ASP A 210 -7.06 -6.23 -17.25
CA ASP A 210 -8.11 -6.08 -16.24
C ASP A 210 -7.73 -5.06 -15.16
N GLU A 211 -6.54 -5.18 -14.58
CA GLU A 211 -5.93 -4.23 -13.64
C GLU A 211 -5.91 -2.80 -14.19
N VAL A 212 -5.44 -2.63 -15.43
CA VAL A 212 -5.39 -1.33 -16.10
C VAL A 212 -6.79 -0.78 -16.36
N SER A 213 -7.76 -1.61 -16.74
CA SER A 213 -9.12 -1.15 -17.06
C SER A 213 -9.95 -0.82 -15.82
N GLN A 214 -10.01 -1.72 -14.84
CA GLN A 214 -10.77 -1.55 -13.59
C GLN A 214 -10.01 -0.69 -12.55
N GLY A 215 -8.75 -0.38 -12.82
CA GLY A 215 -7.97 0.56 -12.02
C GLY A 215 -7.53 0.01 -10.68
N TYR A 216 -7.04 -1.22 -10.65
CA TYR A 216 -6.42 -1.81 -9.47
C TYR A 216 -5.01 -2.30 -9.77
N ALA A 217 -4.19 -2.34 -8.73
CA ALA A 217 -2.80 -2.78 -8.72
C ALA A 217 -2.52 -3.30 -7.30
N ILE A 218 -3.22 -4.39 -6.98
CA ILE A 218 -3.26 -4.99 -5.65
C ILE A 218 -3.39 -6.51 -5.78
N LYS A 219 -2.71 -7.24 -4.90
CA LYS A 219 -2.92 -8.68 -4.73
C LYS A 219 -2.84 -9.07 -3.27
N GLU A 220 -3.75 -9.95 -2.87
CA GLU A 220 -3.77 -10.61 -1.57
C GLU A 220 -3.20 -12.03 -1.69
N HIS A 221 -2.45 -12.43 -0.67
CA HIS A 221 -2.03 -13.80 -0.49
C HIS A 221 -2.26 -14.20 0.97
N ILE A 222 -2.99 -15.28 1.18
CA ILE A 222 -3.39 -15.78 2.50
C ILE A 222 -2.78 -17.16 2.71
N ILE A 223 -2.30 -17.40 3.92
CA ILE A 223 -1.83 -18.70 4.39
C ILE A 223 -2.64 -19.02 5.65
N ASP A 224 -3.59 -19.95 5.51
CA ASP A 224 -4.53 -20.31 6.57
C ASP A 224 -3.91 -21.21 7.65
N ASP A 225 -3.01 -22.12 7.26
CA ASP A 225 -2.33 -23.06 8.16
C ASP A 225 -0.80 -22.84 8.10
N ALA A 226 -0.38 -21.68 8.60
CA ALA A 226 1.00 -21.25 8.47
C ALA A 226 1.94 -22.04 9.39
N GLN A 227 2.90 -22.76 8.79
CA GLN A 227 3.89 -23.50 9.56
C GLN A 227 4.77 -22.54 10.38
N PRO A 228 5.10 -22.90 11.64
CA PRO A 228 6.01 -22.12 12.46
C PRO A 228 7.40 -22.00 11.84
N GLY A 229 8.05 -20.86 12.05
CA GLY A 229 9.42 -20.61 11.61
C GLY A 229 9.53 -19.51 10.55
N THR A 230 10.69 -19.46 9.90
CA THR A 230 11.06 -18.34 9.04
C THR A 230 10.45 -18.46 7.65
N TRP A 231 9.65 -17.47 7.29
CA TRP A 231 9.16 -17.24 5.94
C TRP A 231 10.02 -16.19 5.24
N VAL A 232 10.30 -16.41 3.95
CA VAL A 232 11.12 -15.50 3.13
C VAL A 232 10.30 -15.07 1.92
N VAL A 233 10.32 -13.76 1.65
CA VAL A 233 9.73 -13.18 0.44
C VAL A 233 10.82 -12.55 -0.40
N ASN A 234 11.01 -13.10 -1.59
CA ASN A 234 11.94 -12.58 -2.59
C ASN A 234 11.16 -11.87 -3.70
N MET A 235 11.76 -10.85 -4.28
CA MET A 235 11.20 -10.13 -5.40
C MET A 235 12.28 -9.80 -6.42
N GLU A 236 11.90 -9.80 -7.69
CA GLU A 236 12.70 -9.32 -8.81
C GLU A 236 11.85 -8.39 -9.68
N PHE A 237 12.38 -7.20 -9.96
CA PHE A 237 11.72 -6.23 -10.82
C PHE A 237 12.27 -6.33 -12.23
N LEU A 238 11.39 -6.67 -13.19
CA LEU A 238 11.78 -7.02 -14.56
C LEU A 238 11.61 -5.85 -15.53
N SER A 239 10.99 -4.76 -15.09
CA SER A 239 10.71 -3.59 -15.92
C SER A 239 11.80 -2.52 -15.85
N ASN A 240 11.96 -1.82 -16.97
CA ASN A 240 12.75 -0.59 -17.02
C ASN A 240 11.86 0.61 -16.68
N GLU A 241 12.29 1.44 -15.74
CA GLU A 241 11.52 2.60 -15.30
C GLU A 241 12.26 3.93 -15.42
N ARG A 242 11.48 5.00 -15.54
CA ARG A 242 12.01 6.37 -15.52
C ARG A 242 12.37 6.80 -14.08
N PRO A 243 13.60 7.25 -13.81
CA PRO A 243 14.03 7.62 -12.46
C PRO A 243 13.21 8.73 -11.78
N LYS A 244 12.53 9.59 -12.55
CA LYS A 244 11.78 10.74 -12.00
C LYS A 244 10.53 10.34 -11.20
N ASN A 245 9.89 9.23 -11.57
CA ASN A 245 8.64 8.73 -10.98
C ASN A 245 8.64 7.18 -11.00
N PRO A 246 9.51 6.53 -10.21
CA PRO A 246 9.60 5.08 -10.17
C PRO A 246 8.36 4.48 -9.49
N THR A 247 8.11 3.20 -9.75
CA THR A 247 7.05 2.43 -9.08
C THR A 247 7.47 2.11 -7.67
N TYR A 248 6.53 2.29 -6.75
CA TYR A 248 6.66 1.86 -5.38
C TYR A 248 5.76 0.66 -5.14
N LEU A 249 6.28 -0.31 -4.39
CA LEU A 249 5.54 -1.40 -3.80
C LEU A 249 5.30 -1.09 -2.32
N LYS A 250 4.03 -1.14 -1.88
CA LYS A 250 3.62 -1.27 -0.48
C LYS A 250 3.33 -2.74 -0.22
N TYR A 251 4.14 -3.37 0.62
CA TYR A 251 3.96 -4.74 1.09
C TYR A 251 3.56 -4.71 2.56
N THR A 252 2.44 -5.35 2.90
CA THR A 252 1.96 -5.46 4.29
C THR A 252 1.77 -6.92 4.68
N VAL A 253 2.38 -7.31 5.79
CA VAL A 253 2.21 -8.61 6.44
C VAL A 253 1.36 -8.43 7.68
N PHE A 254 0.34 -9.27 7.81
CA PHE A 254 -0.42 -9.47 9.02
C PHE A 254 -0.20 -10.91 9.49
N GLN A 255 -0.02 -11.08 10.80
CA GLN A 255 -0.06 -12.38 11.46
C GLN A 255 -1.22 -12.36 12.45
N ASP A 256 -1.87 -13.50 12.67
CA ASP A 256 -3.10 -13.59 13.49
C ASP A 256 -4.18 -12.61 13.00
N TYR A 257 -4.36 -12.50 11.68
CA TYR A 257 -5.27 -11.53 11.09
C TYR A 257 -6.71 -11.75 11.55
N GLY A 258 -7.35 -10.71 12.07
CA GLY A 258 -8.69 -10.76 12.65
C GLY A 258 -8.74 -11.07 14.15
N LEU A 259 -7.61 -11.41 14.80
CA LEU A 259 -7.55 -11.71 16.23
C LEU A 259 -6.95 -10.53 17.04
N PRO A 260 -7.22 -10.44 18.36
CA PRO A 260 -6.59 -9.44 19.23
C PRO A 260 -5.06 -9.49 19.26
N THR A 261 -4.45 -10.64 18.96
CA THR A 261 -2.99 -10.84 18.88
C THR A 261 -2.38 -10.37 17.56
N GLN A 262 -3.21 -9.85 16.64
CA GLN A 262 -2.78 -9.48 15.30
C GLN A 262 -1.54 -8.56 15.30
N THR A 263 -0.54 -8.95 14.52
CA THR A 263 0.59 -8.05 14.19
C THR A 263 0.41 -7.47 12.79
N LYS A 264 0.99 -6.30 12.54
CA LYS A 264 0.99 -5.64 11.23
C LYS A 264 2.37 -5.03 10.98
N LYS A 265 3.00 -5.40 9.86
CA LYS A 265 4.26 -4.80 9.39
C LYS A 265 4.09 -4.35 7.95
N THR A 266 4.46 -3.10 7.66
CA THR A 266 4.38 -2.52 6.31
C THR A 266 5.76 -2.07 5.86
N LYS A 267 6.11 -2.36 4.60
CA LYS A 267 7.31 -1.87 3.92
C LYS A 267 6.94 -1.15 2.63
N ILE A 268 7.60 -0.02 2.38
CA ILE A 268 7.50 0.72 1.12
C ILE A 268 8.84 0.59 0.41
N ILE A 269 8.82 0.09 -0.82
CA ILE A 269 10.04 -0.26 -1.57
C ILE A 269 9.97 0.40 -2.94
N ALA A 270 11.01 1.13 -3.33
CA ALA A 270 11.15 1.59 -4.71
C ALA A 270 11.59 0.41 -5.58
N MET A 271 10.74 0.00 -6.53
CA MET A 271 10.96 -1.25 -7.30
C MET A 271 12.19 -1.16 -8.21
N LYS A 272 12.57 0.05 -8.64
CA LYS A 272 13.82 0.30 -9.38
C LYS A 272 15.09 -0.21 -8.67
N ASP A 273 15.05 -0.38 -7.35
CA ASP A 273 16.20 -0.86 -6.56
C ASP A 273 16.24 -2.41 -6.48
N LEU A 274 15.29 -3.11 -7.15
CA LEU A 274 15.10 -4.56 -7.11
C LEU A 274 15.42 -5.25 -8.47
N GLN A 275 16.36 -4.72 -9.25
CA GLN A 275 16.69 -5.24 -10.59
C GLN A 275 17.27 -6.67 -10.61
N ASN A 276 17.70 -7.19 -9.46
CA ASN A 276 18.02 -8.59 -9.28
C ASN A 276 17.07 -9.17 -8.24
N LYS A 277 16.92 -10.49 -8.23
CA LYS A 277 16.20 -11.18 -7.16
C LYS A 277 16.80 -10.86 -5.78
N VAL A 278 16.02 -10.19 -4.95
CA VAL A 278 16.39 -9.77 -3.60
C VAL A 278 15.35 -10.18 -2.58
N THR A 279 15.80 -10.50 -1.36
CA THR A 279 14.90 -10.74 -0.23
C THR A 279 14.33 -9.44 0.29
N ILE A 280 13.03 -9.22 0.09
CA ILE A 280 12.32 -8.02 0.54
C ILE A 280 11.74 -8.16 1.95
N ASP A 281 11.50 -9.39 2.42
CA ASP A 281 11.16 -9.65 3.82
C ASP A 281 11.60 -11.02 4.32
N LEU A 282 11.83 -11.06 5.62
CA LEU A 282 12.09 -12.23 6.42
C LEU A 282 11.33 -12.03 7.74
N PHE A 283 10.36 -12.91 8.01
CA PHE A 283 9.54 -12.86 9.21
C PHE A 283 9.31 -14.26 9.77
N VAL A 284 9.07 -14.33 11.07
CA VAL A 284 8.87 -15.59 11.80
C VAL A 284 7.39 -15.70 12.15
N ASN A 285 6.79 -16.83 11.80
CA ASN A 285 5.46 -17.23 12.26
C ASN A 285 5.54 -18.07 13.52
#